data_AF-A0A5C3NNI5-F1
#
_entry.id   AF-A0A5C3NNI5-F1
#
_cell.length_a   1.000
_cell.length_b   1.000
_cell.length_c   1.000
_cell.angle_alpha   90.00
_cell.angle_beta   90.00
_cell.angle_gamma   90.00
#
_symmetry.space_group_name_H-M   'P 1'
#
loop_
_entity.id
_entity.type
_entity.pdbx_description
1 polymer ?
#
loop_
_entity_poly.entity_id
_entity_poly.type
_entity_poly.pdbx_seq_one_letter_code
_entity_poly.pdbx_strand_id
1 'polypeptide(L)'
;MPKLCSLELVYLADSAGADDELLTYVTQTFPHLSHLELHRYRANMEEVVDYVHIAELLTATRDLRSIRLNLDFHDDHGPYSGCDESVALEWRSKFREHRGPEIVAILEACPWLEYVELLYHARWSSRWT
;
A
#
# COMPACT_ATOMS: atom_id res chain seq x y z
N MET A 1 -10.27 8.33 -24.22
CA MET A 1 -10.28 7.59 -22.95
C MET A 1 -10.70 8.53 -21.82
N PRO A 2 -11.38 8.05 -20.78
CA PRO A 2 -11.73 8.87 -19.61
C PRO A 2 -10.46 9.44 -18.99
N LYS A 3 -10.50 10.72 -18.61
CA LYS A 3 -9.40 11.41 -17.90
C LYS A 3 -9.47 11.03 -16.42
N LEU A 4 -9.17 9.79 -16.09
CA LEU A 4 -9.06 9.37 -14.69
C LEU A 4 -7.72 9.86 -14.15
N CYS A 5 -7.76 10.78 -13.18
CA CYS A 5 -6.59 11.37 -12.55
C CYS A 5 -6.44 10.98 -11.08
N SER A 6 -7.50 10.46 -10.46
CA SER A 6 -7.48 9.93 -9.10
C SER A 6 -8.23 8.60 -9.07
N LEU A 7 -7.67 7.61 -8.38
CA LEU A 7 -8.25 6.29 -8.21
C LEU A 7 -8.01 5.79 -6.79
N GLU A 8 -9.08 5.29 -6.18
CA GLU A 8 -9.03 4.50 -4.94
C GLU A 8 -9.34 3.04 -5.29
N LEU A 9 -8.48 2.13 -4.87
CA LEU A 9 -8.63 0.68 -5.06
C LEU A 9 -8.73 0.00 -3.71
N VAL A 10 -9.80 -0.77 -3.54
CA VAL A 10 -10.01 -1.60 -2.35
C VAL A 10 -10.29 -3.02 -2.81
N TYR A 11 -9.44 -3.96 -2.42
CA TYR A 11 -9.63 -5.36 -2.79
C TYR A 11 -9.02 -6.34 -1.77
N LEU A 12 -9.49 -7.59 -1.87
CA LEU A 12 -8.92 -8.73 -1.19
C LEU A 12 -8.17 -9.58 -2.21
N ALA A 13 -6.98 -10.07 -1.85
CA ALA A 13 -6.19 -11.00 -2.65
C ALA A 13 -5.94 -12.28 -1.86
N ASP A 14 -5.90 -13.41 -2.56
CA ASP A 14 -5.79 -14.75 -1.97
C ASP A 14 -4.35 -15.22 -1.76
N SER A 15 -3.42 -14.65 -2.52
CA SER A 15 -2.03 -15.03 -2.57
C SER A 15 -1.14 -13.91 -3.13
N ALA A 16 0.15 -13.97 -2.79
CA ALA A 16 1.15 -13.07 -3.36
C ALA A 16 1.20 -13.23 -4.89
N GLY A 17 1.19 -12.11 -5.61
CA GLY A 17 1.17 -12.07 -7.07
C GLY A 17 -0.23 -12.08 -7.70
N ALA A 18 -1.29 -12.25 -6.90
CA ALA A 18 -2.67 -12.04 -7.38
C ALA A 18 -2.95 -10.56 -7.73
N ASP A 19 -2.09 -9.65 -7.26
CA ASP A 19 -2.17 -8.22 -7.51
C ASP A 19 -1.75 -7.84 -8.96
N ASP A 20 -0.97 -8.69 -9.63
CA ASP A 20 -0.27 -8.38 -10.90
C ASP A 20 -1.20 -7.91 -12.01
N GLU A 21 -2.25 -8.68 -12.30
CA GLU A 21 -3.16 -8.38 -13.42
C GLU A 21 -3.89 -7.05 -13.19
N LEU A 22 -4.41 -6.84 -11.97
CA LEU A 22 -5.13 -5.64 -11.59
C LEU A 22 -4.22 -4.40 -11.62
N LEU A 23 -3.06 -4.47 -10.95
CA LEU A 23 -2.15 -3.34 -10.84
C LEU A 23 -1.52 -3.00 -12.19
N THR A 24 -1.15 -4.01 -12.99
CA THR A 24 -0.68 -3.80 -14.37
C THR A 24 -1.75 -3.14 -15.22
N TYR A 25 -3.01 -3.60 -15.14
CA TYR A 25 -4.11 -2.96 -15.86
C TYR A 25 -4.27 -1.49 -15.48
N VAL A 26 -4.24 -1.18 -14.17
CA VAL A 26 -4.38 0.20 -13.67
C VAL A 26 -3.24 1.09 -14.17
N THR A 27 -2.00 0.65 -14.02
CA THR A 27 -0.82 1.46 -14.41
C THR A 27 -0.71 1.68 -15.92
N GLN A 28 -1.24 0.75 -16.73
CA GLN A 28 -1.20 0.85 -18.19
C GLN A 28 -2.43 1.54 -18.82
N THR A 29 -3.60 1.46 -18.18
CA THR A 29 -4.85 1.96 -18.75
C THR A 29 -5.09 3.44 -18.48
N PHE A 30 -4.57 3.96 -17.36
CA PHE A 30 -4.83 5.33 -16.91
C PHE A 30 -3.56 6.19 -17.01
N PRO A 31 -3.20 6.68 -18.22
CA PRO A 31 -1.95 7.41 -18.43
C PRO A 31 -1.86 8.75 -17.69
N HIS A 32 -3.00 9.28 -17.21
CA HIS A 32 -3.07 10.53 -16.46
C HIS A 32 -3.36 10.33 -14.97
N LEU A 33 -3.21 9.09 -14.47
CA LEU A 33 -3.41 8.81 -13.06
C LEU A 33 -2.32 9.51 -12.24
N SER A 34 -2.72 10.51 -11.47
CA SER A 34 -1.82 11.32 -10.65
C SER A 34 -1.93 11.01 -9.15
N HIS A 35 -3.06 10.47 -8.71
CA HIS A 35 -3.30 10.12 -7.33
C HIS A 35 -3.80 8.68 -7.24
N LEU A 36 -3.09 7.83 -6.49
CA LEU A 36 -3.50 6.46 -6.25
C LEU A 36 -3.61 6.21 -4.74
N GLU A 37 -4.75 5.71 -4.31
CA GLU A 37 -4.95 5.18 -2.96
C GLU A 37 -5.26 3.69 -3.06
N LEU A 38 -4.49 2.87 -2.36
CA LEU A 38 -4.56 1.40 -2.44
C LEU A 38 -4.79 0.82 -1.05
N HIS A 39 -5.89 0.10 -0.89
CA HIS A 39 -6.21 -0.72 0.28
C HIS A 39 -6.26 -2.19 -0.12
N ARG A 40 -5.19 -2.90 0.22
CA ARG A 40 -5.01 -4.31 -0.13
C ARG A 40 -5.12 -5.16 1.13
N TYR A 41 -6.11 -6.05 1.16
CA TYR A 41 -6.37 -6.96 2.28
C TYR A 41 -6.04 -8.40 1.92
N ARG A 42 -5.61 -9.19 2.91
CA ARG A 42 -5.41 -10.63 2.75
C ARG A 42 -6.75 -11.36 2.83
N ALA A 43 -7.02 -12.27 1.90
CA ALA A 43 -8.12 -13.23 2.04
C ALA A 43 -7.73 -14.44 2.90
N ASN A 44 -6.43 -14.68 3.06
CA ASN A 44 -5.86 -15.76 3.87
C ASN A 44 -4.90 -15.18 4.93
N MET A 45 -5.09 -15.52 6.21
CA MET A 45 -4.24 -15.00 7.29
C MET A 45 -2.77 -15.43 7.16
N GLU A 46 -2.50 -16.58 6.55
CA GLU A 46 -1.14 -17.11 6.35
C GLU A 46 -0.40 -16.44 5.19
N GLU A 47 -1.09 -15.60 4.42
CA GLU A 47 -0.51 -14.93 3.28
C GLU A 47 0.52 -13.88 3.71
N VAL A 48 1.71 -13.93 3.09
CA VAL A 48 2.74 -12.90 3.19
C VAL A 48 2.57 -11.94 2.02
N VAL A 49 2.12 -10.70 2.30
CA VAL A 49 2.00 -9.64 1.29
C VAL A 49 3.38 -9.24 0.76
N ASP A 50 3.58 -9.40 -0.54
CA ASP A 50 4.80 -8.97 -1.24
C ASP A 50 4.72 -7.48 -1.59
N TYR A 51 4.94 -6.64 -0.56
CA TYR A 51 4.89 -5.19 -0.71
C TYR A 51 5.97 -4.63 -1.63
N VAL A 52 7.09 -5.34 -1.81
CA VAL A 52 8.18 -4.95 -2.70
C VAL A 52 7.69 -5.05 -4.13
N HIS A 53 7.18 -6.22 -4.53
CA HIS A 53 6.64 -6.44 -5.86
C HIS A 53 5.47 -5.51 -6.18
N ILE A 54 4.56 -5.29 -5.21
CA ILE A 54 3.48 -4.31 -5.35
C ILE A 54 4.05 -2.91 -5.63
N ALA A 55 5.03 -2.43 -4.85
CA ALA A 55 5.63 -1.12 -5.06
C ALA A 55 6.31 -1.02 -6.44
N GLU A 56 7.00 -2.07 -6.89
CA GLU A 56 7.62 -2.14 -8.21
C GLU A 56 6.60 -2.02 -9.34
N LEU A 57 5.47 -2.74 -9.27
CA LEU A 57 4.38 -2.63 -10.25
C LEU A 57 3.84 -1.20 -10.35
N LEU A 58 3.72 -0.50 -9.22
CA LEU A 58 3.17 0.86 -9.18
C LEU A 58 4.10 1.89 -9.82
N THR A 59 5.40 1.62 -9.92
CA THR A 59 6.38 2.49 -10.60
C THR A 59 6.09 2.67 -12.10
N ALA A 60 5.31 1.78 -12.70
CA ALA A 60 4.90 1.90 -14.10
C ALA A 60 3.96 3.10 -14.37
N THR A 61 3.37 3.70 -13.34
CA THR A 61 2.44 4.84 -13.47
C THR A 61 3.19 6.15 -13.70
N ARG A 62 3.26 6.59 -14.96
CA ARG A 62 4.12 7.72 -15.37
C ARG A 62 3.79 9.06 -14.72
N ASP A 63 2.52 9.40 -14.55
CA ASP A 63 2.07 10.72 -14.11
C ASP A 63 1.76 10.77 -12.60
N LEU A 64 2.19 9.75 -11.85
CA LEU A 64 1.89 9.61 -10.42
C LEU A 64 2.58 10.72 -9.60
N ARG A 65 1.76 11.49 -8.89
CA ARG A 65 2.19 12.58 -7.99
C ARG A 65 2.03 12.20 -6.52
N SER A 66 1.01 11.42 -6.18
CA SER A 66 0.84 10.94 -4.82
C SER A 66 0.38 9.51 -4.78
N ILE A 67 0.84 8.80 -3.76
CA ILE A 67 0.43 7.44 -3.49
C ILE A 67 0.14 7.25 -2.00
N ARG A 68 -0.98 6.59 -1.72
CA ARG A 68 -1.41 6.21 -0.38
C ARG A 68 -1.53 4.70 -0.33
N LEU A 69 -0.82 4.07 0.59
CA LEU A 69 -0.76 2.62 0.69
C LEU A 69 -1.25 2.16 2.05
N ASN A 70 -2.32 1.38 2.05
CA ASN A 70 -2.74 0.53 3.14
C ASN A 70 -2.55 -0.93 2.72
N LEU A 71 -1.52 -1.58 3.24
CA LEU A 71 -1.22 -2.99 2.97
C LEU A 71 -1.41 -3.79 4.26
N ASP A 72 -2.26 -4.81 4.21
CA ASP A 72 -2.55 -5.70 5.33
C ASP A 72 -1.40 -6.71 5.53
N PHE A 73 -0.34 -6.31 6.24
CA PHE A 73 0.84 -7.14 6.44
C PHE A 73 0.59 -8.35 7.33
N HIS A 74 1.29 -9.45 7.05
CA HIS A 74 1.10 -10.72 7.75
C HIS A 74 1.40 -10.68 9.26
N ASP A 75 2.33 -9.82 9.64
CA ASP A 75 2.75 -9.58 11.01
C ASP A 75 2.11 -8.33 11.61
N ASP A 76 1.17 -7.69 10.90
CA ASP A 76 0.26 -6.74 11.55
C ASP A 76 -0.73 -7.52 12.43
N HIS A 77 -0.91 -7.02 13.65
CA HIS A 77 -1.79 -7.60 14.65
C HIS A 77 -3.27 -7.30 14.35
N GLY A 78 -3.54 -6.56 13.27
CA GLY A 78 -4.88 -6.21 12.83
C GLY A 78 -5.50 -5.12 13.70
N PRO A 79 -6.84 -5.04 13.78
CA PRO A 79 -7.51 -4.06 14.62
C PRO A 79 -7.00 -4.15 16.06
N TYR A 80 -6.42 -3.07 16.59
CA TYR A 80 -5.82 -3.04 17.95
C TYR A 80 -6.80 -3.25 19.12
N SER A 81 -8.05 -3.65 18.86
CA SER A 81 -8.98 -4.08 19.90
C SER A 81 -8.42 -5.31 20.62
N GLY A 82 -7.78 -5.09 21.77
CA GLY A 82 -7.19 -6.16 22.60
C GLY A 82 -5.72 -6.47 22.32
N CYS A 83 -5.05 -5.73 21.43
CA CYS A 83 -3.60 -5.87 21.21
C CYS A 83 -2.80 -5.22 22.34
N ASP A 84 -1.73 -5.88 22.78
CA ASP A 84 -0.77 -5.33 23.75
C ASP A 84 -0.06 -4.10 23.16
N GLU A 85 0.17 -3.09 23.99
CA GLU A 85 0.80 -1.85 23.56
C GLU A 85 2.24 -2.04 23.09
N SER A 86 2.98 -2.94 23.73
CA SER A 86 4.36 -3.26 23.36
C SER A 86 4.44 -3.84 21.95
N VAL A 87 3.50 -4.73 21.63
CA VAL A 87 3.36 -5.39 20.35
C VAL A 87 3.01 -4.39 19.24
N ALA A 88 2.06 -3.48 19.51
CA ALA A 88 1.73 -2.39 18.59
C ALA A 88 2.90 -1.42 18.35
N LEU A 89 3.70 -1.14 19.39
CA LEU A 89 4.89 -0.28 19.28
C LEU A 89 6.00 -0.95 18.46
N GLU A 90 6.24 -2.24 18.67
CA GLU A 90 7.22 -3.02 17.92
C GLU A 90 6.87 -3.06 16.43
N TRP A 91 5.61 -3.37 16.10
CA TRP A 91 5.14 -3.35 14.71
C TRP A 91 5.32 -1.97 14.07
N ARG A 92 4.93 -0.89 14.78
CA ARG A 92 5.10 0.48 14.30
C ARG A 92 6.56 0.86 14.07
N SER A 93 7.46 0.44 14.95
CA SER A 93 8.90 0.67 14.80
C SER A 93 9.43 -0.07 13.56
N LYS A 94 9.10 -1.36 13.40
CA LYS A 94 9.46 -2.14 12.22
C LYS A 94 8.95 -1.51 10.92
N PHE A 95 7.68 -1.09 10.91
CA PHE A 95 7.07 -0.45 9.75
C PHE A 95 7.76 0.88 9.41
N ARG A 96 7.98 1.74 10.40
CA ARG A 96 8.58 3.06 10.20
C ARG A 96 10.07 3.02 9.86
N GLU A 97 10.82 2.08 10.44
CA GLU A 97 12.28 2.05 10.34
C GLU A 97 12.80 1.17 9.20
N HIS A 98 11.98 0.23 8.70
CA HIS A 98 12.42 -0.72 7.67
C HIS A 98 11.51 -0.68 6.44
N ARG A 99 10.24 -1.11 6.58
CA ARG A 99 9.34 -1.27 5.42
C ARG A 99 9.00 0.04 4.73
N GLY A 100 8.71 1.08 5.51
CA GLY A 100 8.37 2.37 4.95
C GLY A 100 9.50 2.96 4.10
N PRO A 101 10.73 3.03 4.63
CA PRO A 101 11.90 3.42 3.84
C PRO A 101 12.12 2.56 2.59
N GLU A 102 11.95 1.24 2.67
CA GLU A 102 12.07 0.35 1.50
C GLU A 102 11.03 0.65 0.42
N ILE A 103 9.76 0.80 0.80
CA ILE A 103 8.66 1.15 -0.12
C ILE A 103 8.93 2.50 -0.78
N VAL A 104 9.34 3.50 0.01
CA VAL A 104 9.67 4.84 -0.51
C VAL A 104 10.83 4.75 -1.50
N ALA A 105 11.90 4.03 -1.18
CA ALA A 105 13.06 3.88 -2.06
C ALA A 105 12.71 3.24 -3.42
N ILE A 106 11.76 2.31 -3.45
CA ILE A 106 11.27 1.73 -4.72
C ILE A 106 10.46 2.77 -5.50
N LEU A 107 9.55 3.48 -4.81
CA LEU A 107 8.67 4.46 -5.42
C LEU A 107 9.39 5.75 -5.87
N GLU A 108 10.61 6.01 -5.40
CA GLU A 108 11.49 7.07 -5.93
C GLU A 108 11.81 6.90 -7.42
N ALA A 109 11.58 5.71 -8.00
CA ALA A 109 11.63 5.51 -9.45
C ALA A 109 10.55 6.31 -10.22
N CYS A 110 9.48 6.74 -9.56
CA CYS A 110 8.45 7.60 -10.14
C CYS A 110 8.96 9.06 -10.24
N PRO A 111 9.18 9.60 -11.45
CA PRO A 111 9.88 10.89 -11.63
C PRO A 111 9.11 12.12 -11.14
N TRP A 112 7.79 12.01 -10.95
CA TRP A 112 6.91 13.12 -10.56
C TRP A 112 6.29 12.94 -9.18
N LEU A 113 6.73 11.93 -8.42
CA LEU A 113 6.17 11.62 -7.12
C LEU A 113 6.53 12.73 -6.11
N GLU A 114 5.51 13.31 -5.48
CA GLU A 114 5.63 14.40 -4.52
C GLU A 114 5.60 13.87 -3.09
N TYR A 115 4.77 12.86 -2.81
CA TYR A 115 4.70 12.23 -1.48
C TYR A 115 4.15 10.79 -1.53
N VAL A 116 4.58 10.00 -0.55
CA VAL A 116 4.10 8.66 -0.23
C VAL A 116 3.51 8.71 1.18
N GLU A 117 2.24 8.35 1.33
CA GLU A 117 1.61 8.15 2.64
C GLU A 117 1.39 6.66 2.87
N LEU A 118 1.90 6.17 4.00
CA LEU A 118 1.79 4.79 4.40
C LEU A 118 0.76 4.71 5.53
N LEU A 119 -0.43 4.28 5.16
CA LEU A 119 -1.60 4.22 6.03
C LEU A 119 -1.51 2.97 6.90
N TYR A 120 -1.78 3.14 8.18
CA TYR A 120 -1.96 2.03 9.10
C TYR A 120 -3.11 2.33 10.06
N HIS A 121 -3.71 1.28 10.61
CA HIS A 121 -4.64 1.47 11.71
C HIS A 121 -3.86 2.02 12.90
N ALA A 122 -4.38 3.06 13.58
CA ALA A 122 -3.82 3.56 14.84
C ALA A 122 -4.71 3.15 16.01
N ARG A 123 -4.10 2.81 17.16
CA ARG A 123 -4.83 2.43 18.38
C ARG A 123 -5.72 3.60 18.80
N TRP A 124 -7.00 3.32 19.08
CA TRP A 124 -8.04 4.31 19.45
C TRP A 124 -8.50 5.26 18.34
N SER A 125 -8.08 5.03 17.10
CA SER A 125 -8.54 5.78 15.94
C SER A 125 -9.51 4.92 15.14
N SER A 126 -10.69 5.46 14.83
CA SER A 126 -11.58 4.91 13.79
C SER A 126 -11.15 5.31 12.37
N ARG A 127 -9.97 5.94 12.23
CA ARG A 127 -9.44 6.50 10.99
C ARG A 127 -8.10 5.87 10.65
N TRP A 128 -7.88 5.69 9.36
CA TRP A 128 -6.54 5.56 8.79
C TRP A 128 -5.79 6.87 9.05
N THR A 129 -4.54 6.76 9.51
CA THR A 129 -3.67 7.91 9.86
C THR A 129 -2.31 7.74 9.22
#